data_AF-A0AAW2TFC7-F1
#
_entry.id   AF-A0AAW2TFC7-F1
#
_cell.length_a   1.000
_cell.length_b   1.000
_cell.length_c   1.000
_cell.angle_alpha   90.00
_cell.angle_beta   90.00
_cell.angle_gamma   90.00
#
_symmetry.space_group_name_H-M   'P 1'
#
loop_
_entity.id
_entity.type
_entity.pdbx_description
1 polymer ?
#
loop_
_entity_poly.entity_id
_entity_poly.type
_entity_poly.pdbx_seq_one_letter_code
_entity_poly.pdbx_strand_id
1 'polypeptide(L)'
;MTIAENAVVETSKRVKGAKSGHEQGTKYTRYTEAQIEVLEKVYAECSNPDYFQRSKILWEQPHLRGIDNKQLKVWFQNRKWL
;
A
#
# COMPACT_ATOMS: atom_id res chain seq x y z
N MET A 1 -23.06 -3.49 24.94
CA MET A 1 -23.58 -3.15 23.60
C MET A 1 -22.47 -3.42 22.61
N THR A 2 -22.46 -4.63 22.07
CA THR A 2 -21.43 -5.11 21.14
C THR A 2 -21.85 -4.67 19.75
N ILE A 3 -21.14 -3.70 19.16
CA ILE A 3 -21.36 -3.36 17.75
C ILE A 3 -20.40 -4.21 16.93
N ALA A 4 -21.01 -5.11 16.16
CA ALA A 4 -20.40 -6.04 15.25
C ALA A 4 -19.79 -5.33 14.03
N GLU A 5 -18.64 -5.84 13.63
CA GLU A 5 -18.16 -6.10 12.27
C GLU A 5 -18.80 -5.33 11.11
N ASN A 6 -17.99 -4.52 10.42
CA ASN A 6 -18.17 -4.22 9.00
C ASN A 6 -16.87 -4.56 8.25
N ALA A 7 -16.67 -5.86 8.03
CA ALA A 7 -15.71 -6.35 7.05
C ALA A 7 -16.30 -6.14 5.65
N VAL A 8 -16.03 -5.00 5.03
CA VAL A 8 -16.22 -4.85 3.58
C VAL A 8 -15.17 -5.71 2.88
N VAL A 9 -15.54 -6.96 2.63
CA VAL A 9 -14.83 -7.84 1.69
C VAL A 9 -15.09 -7.29 0.29
N GLU A 10 -14.28 -6.33 -0.14
CA GLU A 10 -14.28 -5.91 -1.53
C GLU A 10 -13.50 -6.95 -2.34
N THR A 11 -14.26 -7.83 -3.00
CA THR A 11 -13.75 -8.77 -4.00
C THR A 11 -13.27 -8.00 -5.23
N SER A 12 -12.08 -7.41 -5.13
CA SER A 12 -11.47 -6.64 -6.22
C SER A 12 -11.08 -7.57 -7.38
N LYS A 13 -11.97 -7.68 -8.36
CA LYS A 13 -11.74 -8.34 -9.66
C LYS A 13 -10.49 -7.74 -10.32
N ARG A 14 -9.57 -8.61 -10.74
CA ARG A 14 -8.30 -8.24 -11.38
C ARG A 14 -8.54 -7.68 -12.79
N VAL A 15 -8.73 -6.37 -12.90
CA VAL A 15 -8.67 -5.66 -14.19
C VAL A 15 -7.20 -5.48 -14.57
N LYS A 16 -6.76 -6.09 -15.68
CA LYS A 16 -5.43 -5.86 -16.25
C LYS A 16 -5.42 -4.53 -17.01
N GLY A 17 -5.15 -3.44 -16.29
CA GLY A 17 -4.87 -2.13 -16.87
C GLY A 17 -3.45 -2.06 -17.47
N ALA A 18 -3.34 -1.40 -18.62
CA ALA A 18 -2.15 -1.29 -19.45
C ALA A 18 -0.90 -0.78 -18.70
N LYS A 19 0.27 -1.32 -19.08
CA LYS A 19 1.59 -0.92 -18.57
C LYS A 19 1.98 0.44 -19.19
N SER A 20 1.75 1.54 -18.49
CA SER A 20 2.54 2.76 -18.72
C SER A 20 3.95 2.51 -18.20
N GLY A 21 4.91 2.50 -19.12
CA GLY A 21 6.33 2.48 -18.79
C GLY A 21 6.72 3.78 -18.09
N HIS A 22 7.38 3.65 -16.95
CA HIS A 22 8.36 4.64 -16.52
C HIS A 22 9.65 3.90 -16.19
N GLU A 23 10.72 4.47 -16.71
CA GLU A 23 11.99 3.84 -16.98
C GLU A 23 12.87 3.71 -15.73
N GLN A 24 13.67 2.65 -15.74
CA GLN A 24 15.08 2.61 -15.32
C GLN A 24 15.46 3.18 -13.94
N GLY A 25 15.76 2.28 -12.99
CA GLY A 25 16.66 2.60 -11.87
C GLY A 25 16.30 1.92 -10.55
N THR A 26 17.23 1.10 -10.05
CA THR A 26 17.21 0.37 -8.77
C THR A 26 16.46 -0.97 -8.79
N LYS A 27 17.24 -2.05 -8.85
CA LYS A 27 16.75 -3.44 -8.68
C LYS A 27 16.11 -3.68 -7.30
N TYR A 28 16.34 -2.76 -6.35
CA TYR A 28 15.76 -2.73 -5.00
C TYR A 28 15.59 -1.28 -4.54
N THR A 29 14.34 -0.86 -4.30
CA THR A 29 14.04 0.42 -3.63
C THR A 29 14.42 0.31 -2.15
N ARG A 30 15.25 1.23 -1.65
CA ARG A 30 15.51 1.38 -0.21
C ARG A 30 14.57 2.43 0.36
N TYR A 31 13.74 2.04 1.33
CA TYR A 31 12.92 2.96 2.09
C TYR A 31 13.72 3.55 3.25
N THR A 32 13.48 4.82 3.58
CA THR A 32 14.03 5.44 4.79
C THR A 32 13.37 4.88 6.06
N GLU A 33 14.02 5.00 7.22
CA GLU A 33 13.44 4.56 8.50
C GLU A 33 12.07 5.22 8.75
N ALA A 34 11.96 6.53 8.53
CA ALA A 34 10.68 7.25 8.66
C ALA A 34 9.60 6.71 7.71
N GLN A 35 9.97 6.32 6.48
CA GLN A 35 9.02 5.67 5.56
C GLN A 35 8.59 4.30 6.08
N ILE A 36 9.52 3.51 6.63
CA ILE A 36 9.21 2.21 7.23
C ILE A 36 8.27 2.37 8.42
N GLU A 37 8.55 3.29 9.34
CA GLU A 37 7.70 3.56 10.51
C GLU A 37 6.26 3.91 10.11
N VAL A 38 6.10 4.79 9.10
CA VAL A 38 4.78 5.15 8.58
C VAL A 38 4.10 3.96 7.91
N LEU A 39 4.81 3.19 7.09
CA LEU A 39 4.25 2.00 6.43
C LEU A 39 3.80 0.95 7.46
N GLU A 40 4.59 0.72 8.51
CA GLU A 40 4.24 -0.21 9.60
C GLU A 40 3.04 0.27 10.40
N LYS A 41 2.95 1.57 10.71
CA LYS A 41 1.78 2.16 11.36
C LYS A 41 0.51 1.94 10.53
N VAL A 42 0.57 2.25 9.24
CA VAL A 42 -0.56 2.03 8.33
C VAL A 42 -0.92 0.54 8.22
N TYR A 43 0.06 -0.36 8.24
CA TYR A 43 -0.18 -1.81 8.23
C TYR A 43 -0.91 -2.30 9.48
N ALA A 44 -0.57 -1.76 10.66
CA ALA A 44 -1.26 -2.07 11.90
C ALA A 44 -2.73 -1.63 11.88
N GLU A 45 -3.04 -0.52 11.20
CA GLU A 45 -4.40 -0.01 11.03
C GLU A 45 -5.19 -0.77 9.95
N CYS A 46 -4.53 -1.16 8.85
CA CYS A 46 -5.14 -1.92 7.77
C CYS A 46 -4.12 -2.82 7.07
N SER A 47 -4.24 -4.13 7.27
CA SER A 47 -3.32 -5.13 6.71
C SER A 47 -3.57 -5.50 5.25
N ASN A 48 -4.69 -5.04 4.65
CA ASN A 48 -5.03 -5.31 3.26
C ASN A 48 -5.76 -4.12 2.59
N PRO A 49 -5.05 -3.00 2.35
CA PRO A 49 -5.66 -1.82 1.77
C PRO A 49 -6.08 -2.07 0.31
N ASP A 50 -7.29 -1.63 -0.05
CA ASP A 50 -7.78 -1.57 -1.42
C ASP A 50 -7.03 -0.49 -2.25
N TYR A 51 -7.35 -0.32 -3.53
CA TYR A 51 -6.72 0.70 -4.37
C TYR A 51 -6.99 2.15 -3.91
N PHE A 52 -8.22 2.44 -3.50
CA PHE A 52 -8.61 3.74 -2.99
C PHE A 52 -7.92 4.03 -1.67
N GLN A 53 -7.91 3.08 -0.73
CA GLN A 53 -7.15 3.19 0.51
C GLN A 53 -5.65 3.43 0.25
N ARG A 54 -5.01 2.70 -0.67
CA ARG A 54 -3.61 2.95 -1.05
C ARG A 54 -3.40 4.38 -1.58
N SER A 55 -4.31 4.86 -2.43
CA SER A 55 -4.21 6.22 -2.98
C SER A 55 -4.40 7.28 -1.89
N LYS A 56 -5.32 7.05 -0.95
CA LYS A 56 -5.53 7.90 0.22
C LYS A 56 -4.29 7.93 1.14
N ILE A 57 -3.71 6.78 1.43
CA ILE A 57 -2.46 6.66 2.22
C ILE A 57 -1.34 7.50 1.59
N LEU A 58 -1.14 7.39 0.27
CA LEU A 58 -0.12 8.17 -0.43
C LEU A 58 -0.38 9.69 -0.41
N TRP A 59 -1.65 10.09 -0.35
CA TRP A 59 -2.03 11.50 -0.29
C TRP A 59 -1.93 12.07 1.14
N GLU A 60 -2.36 11.31 2.15
CA GLU A 60 -2.38 11.73 3.55
C GLU A 60 -1.02 11.62 4.23
N GLN A 61 -0.12 10.78 3.74
CA GLN A 61 1.18 10.53 4.34
C GLN A 61 2.31 11.21 3.55
N PRO A 62 2.71 12.45 3.88
CA PRO A 62 3.73 13.18 3.14
C PRO A 62 5.11 12.50 3.17
N HIS A 63 5.38 11.66 4.19
CA HIS A 63 6.61 10.86 4.29
C HIS A 63 6.71 9.78 3.20
N LEU A 64 5.58 9.36 2.62
CA LEU A 64 5.53 8.39 1.52
C LEU A 64 5.65 9.05 0.14
N ARG A 65 6.00 10.34 0.06
CA ARG A 65 6.28 11.00 -1.22
C ARG A 65 7.39 10.25 -1.97
N GLY A 66 7.12 9.94 -3.24
CA GLY A 66 8.01 9.15 -4.08
C GLY A 66 7.76 7.64 -4.04
N ILE A 67 6.77 7.16 -3.26
CA ILE A 67 6.27 5.79 -3.32
C ILE A 67 5.05 5.74 -4.24
N ASP A 68 5.11 4.93 -5.27
CA ASP A 68 3.97 4.70 -6.16
C ASP A 68 2.98 3.66 -5.61
N ASN A 69 1.75 3.69 -6.10
CA ASN A 69 0.69 2.71 -5.80
C ASN A 69 1.16 1.25 -5.98
N LYS A 70 2.03 0.99 -6.97
CA LYS A 70 2.62 -0.33 -7.22
C LYS A 70 3.61 -0.72 -6.12
N GLN A 71 4.49 0.18 -5.70
CA GLN A 71 5.46 -0.06 -4.64
C GLN A 71 4.75 -0.31 -3.31
N LEU A 72 3.74 0.52 -3.01
CA LEU A 72 2.90 0.34 -1.82
C LEU A 72 2.24 -1.04 -1.83
N LYS A 73 1.60 -1.42 -2.94
CA LYS A 73 1.01 -2.75 -3.09
C LYS A 73 2.02 -3.88 -2.84
N VAL A 74 3.22 -3.81 -3.43
CA VAL A 74 4.25 -4.85 -3.25
C VAL A 74 4.73 -4.89 -1.81
N TRP A 75 4.88 -3.74 -1.14
CA TRP A 75 5.27 -3.67 0.26
C TRP A 75 4.27 -4.38 1.17
N PHE A 76 2.96 -4.10 1.00
CA PHE A 76 1.89 -4.78 1.74
C PHE A 76 1.88 -6.29 1.47
N GLN A 77 2.11 -6.71 0.22
CA GLN A 77 2.21 -8.14 -0.11
C GLN A 77 3.41 -8.81 0.55
N ASN A 78 4.58 -8.18 0.52
CA ASN A 78 5.80 -8.73 1.13
C ASN A 78 5.66 -8.82 2.65
N ARG A 79 5.03 -7.83 3.29
CA ARG A 79 4.80 -7.82 4.75
C ARG A 79 3.87 -8.89 5.26
N LYS A 80 2.97 -9.43 4.43
CA LYS A 80 2.09 -10.53 4.83
C LYS A 80 2.81 -11.87 4.96
N TRP A 81 3.96 -12.03 4.31
CA TRP A 81 4.71 -13.28 4.26
C TRP A 81 6.06 -13.20 5.01
N LEU A 82 6.41 -12.02 5.53
CA LEU A 82 7.52 -11.79 6.46
C LEU A 82 7.06 -12.11 7.88
#